data_AF-A0A2V7W7E6-F1
#
_entry.id   AF-A0A2V7W7E6-F1
#
_cell.length_a   1.000
_cell.length_b   1.000
_cell.length_c   1.000
_cell.angle_alpha   90.00
_cell.angle_beta   90.00
_cell.angle_gamma   90.00
#
_symmetry.space_group_name_H-M   'P 1'
#
loop_
_entity.id
_entity.type
_entity.pdbx_description
1 polymer ?
#
loop_
_entity_poly.entity_id
_entity_poly.type
_entity_poly.pdbx_seq_one_letter_code
_entity_poly.pdbx_strand_id
1 'polypeptide(L)'
;MPAGPFSQTRYRFTPGLRSGETAHIRDDGGKVLLSYRSFASVIGVIATLITGVVLIAGIAGTLFLIHEKSPLRAIVALALTLAFALLIRYLVPRTNTTLFDDGTPALIITQRAAATYVVSAPNGTILGQLRKSPFSFLGRTRWTVTHNGRVLAEAIDESFGRAILRKLYGKFSRRFETNLFIRLPGIEMGKIIRRTNGTGEADVLELTGDALDRRVAVALATVVFGREP
;
A
#
# COMPACT_ATOMS: atom_id res chain seq x y z
N MET A 1 -25.18 1.21 -8.09
CA MET A 1 -24.38 1.79 -6.98
C MET A 1 -24.38 0.81 -5.82
N PRO A 2 -23.25 0.61 -5.11
CA PRO A 2 -23.24 -0.24 -3.93
C PRO A 2 -24.08 0.40 -2.81
N ALA A 3 -25.01 -0.36 -2.25
CA ALA A 3 -25.78 0.03 -1.07
C ALA A 3 -24.94 -0.10 0.21
N GLY A 4 -25.41 0.50 1.31
CA GLY A 4 -24.79 0.37 2.63
C GLY A 4 -23.54 1.24 2.82
N PRO A 5 -22.49 0.76 3.52
CA PRO A 5 -21.38 1.59 3.98
C PRO A 5 -20.49 2.12 2.84
N PHE A 6 -20.65 1.59 1.63
CA PHE A 6 -19.91 2.02 0.43
C PHE A 6 -20.67 3.03 -0.44
N SER A 7 -21.79 3.56 0.03
CA SER A 7 -22.63 4.53 -0.69
C SER A 7 -22.11 5.98 -0.62
N GLN A 8 -21.06 6.24 0.17
CA GLN A 8 -20.48 7.57 0.31
C GLN A 8 -19.54 7.91 -0.84
N THR A 9 -19.40 9.20 -1.14
CA THR A 9 -18.40 9.75 -2.07
C THR A 9 -17.11 10.11 -1.36
N ARG A 10 -17.14 10.25 -0.03
CA ARG A 10 -16.00 10.64 0.80
C ARG A 10 -15.87 9.74 2.02
N TYR A 11 -14.64 9.32 2.30
CA TYR A 11 -14.30 8.41 3.40
C TYR A 11 -13.08 8.94 4.15
N ARG A 12 -13.19 9.03 5.47
CA ARG A 12 -12.12 9.49 6.37
C ARG A 12 -11.52 8.32 7.12
N PHE A 13 -10.22 8.13 7.02
CA PHE A 13 -9.48 7.05 7.68
C PHE A 13 -8.87 7.56 8.98
N THR A 14 -8.85 6.73 10.02
CA THR A 14 -8.16 7.09 11.27
C THR A 14 -6.64 7.18 11.02
N PRO A 15 -5.99 8.33 11.30
CA PRO A 15 -4.56 8.51 11.15
C PRO A 15 -3.75 7.77 12.23
N GLY A 16 -2.50 7.42 11.93
CA GLY A 16 -1.47 7.17 12.96
C GLY A 16 -1.67 5.93 13.84
N LEU A 17 -2.39 4.93 13.34
CA LEU A 17 -2.70 3.71 14.09
C LEU A 17 -1.49 2.81 14.30
N ARG A 18 -1.38 2.22 15.48
CA ARG A 18 -0.38 1.18 15.77
C ARG A 18 -0.83 -0.17 15.22
N SER A 19 0.13 -1.10 15.12
CA SER A 19 -0.14 -2.50 14.73
C SER A 19 -1.21 -3.12 15.64
N GLY A 20 -2.24 -3.71 15.05
CA GLY A 20 -3.26 -4.45 15.82
C GLY A 20 -4.37 -3.61 16.43
N GLU A 21 -4.28 -2.27 16.38
CA GLU A 21 -5.36 -1.37 16.80
C GLU A 21 -6.54 -1.41 15.83
N THR A 22 -7.74 -1.13 16.35
CA THR A 22 -8.94 -1.00 15.53
C THR A 22 -8.94 0.35 14.82
N ALA A 23 -8.91 0.29 13.50
CA ALA A 23 -9.08 1.40 12.60
C ALA A 23 -10.54 1.62 12.27
N HIS A 24 -10.92 2.87 12.02
CA HIS A 24 -12.27 3.22 11.58
C HIS A 24 -12.21 4.01 10.29
N ILE A 25 -13.18 3.76 9.43
CA ILE A 25 -13.48 4.54 8.23
C ILE A 25 -14.81 5.24 8.50
N ARG A 26 -14.82 6.57 8.40
CA ARG A 26 -15.96 7.42 8.72
C ARG A 26 -16.46 8.17 7.50
N ASP A 27 -17.73 8.59 7.54
CA ASP A 27 -18.25 9.59 6.62
C ASP A 27 -17.80 11.02 7.02
N ASP A 28 -18.30 12.02 6.29
CA ASP A 28 -18.04 13.44 6.59
C ASP A 28 -18.70 13.93 7.88
N GLY A 29 -19.79 13.28 8.32
CA GLY A 29 -20.44 13.56 9.61
C GLY A 29 -19.73 12.91 10.80
N GLY A 30 -18.67 12.13 10.56
CA GLY A 30 -17.94 11.40 11.59
C GLY A 30 -18.58 10.07 12.01
N LYS A 31 -19.67 9.64 11.35
CA LYS A 31 -20.28 8.33 11.60
C LYS A 31 -19.33 7.25 11.11
N VAL A 32 -19.11 6.22 11.93
CA VAL A 32 -18.33 5.04 11.53
C VAL A 32 -19.13 4.24 10.50
N LEU A 33 -18.50 3.99 9.35
CA LEU A 33 -19.05 3.17 8.27
C LEU A 33 -18.44 1.77 8.26
N LEU A 34 -17.13 1.70 8.50
CA LEU A 34 -16.37 0.45 8.48
C LEU A 34 -15.33 0.47 9.60
N SER A 35 -14.98 -0.71 10.08
CA SER A 35 -13.87 -0.93 11.00
C SER A 35 -12.96 -2.05 10.51
N TYR A 36 -11.67 -1.98 10.79
CA TYR A 36 -10.73 -3.05 10.46
C TYR A 36 -9.58 -3.07 11.46
N ARG A 37 -8.83 -4.17 11.51
CA ARG A 37 -7.63 -4.25 12.35
C ARG A 37 -6.44 -3.74 11.57
N SER A 38 -5.74 -2.73 12.10
CA SER A 38 -4.52 -2.20 11.49
C SER A 38 -3.51 -3.32 11.28
N PHE A 39 -3.08 -3.47 10.02
CA PHE A 39 -2.06 -4.43 9.61
C PHE A 39 -0.69 -3.77 9.42
N ALA A 40 -0.49 -2.57 9.97
CA ALA A 40 0.81 -1.92 10.04
C ALA A 40 1.77 -2.87 10.77
N SER A 41 2.63 -3.56 10.04
CA SER A 41 3.44 -4.63 10.61
C SER A 41 4.82 -4.11 10.98
N VAL A 42 5.10 -4.03 12.28
CA VAL A 42 6.45 -3.76 12.80
C VAL A 42 7.43 -4.80 12.26
N ILE A 43 7.01 -6.07 12.18
CA ILE A 43 7.80 -7.18 11.60
C ILE A 43 8.16 -6.87 10.14
N GLY A 44 7.20 -6.41 9.33
CA GLY A 44 7.45 -6.04 7.94
C GLY A 44 8.45 -4.88 7.78
N VAL A 45 8.39 -3.87 8.66
CA VAL A 45 9.33 -2.75 8.67
C VAL A 45 10.74 -3.24 9.04
N ILE A 46 10.88 -4.00 10.13
CA ILE A 46 12.15 -4.57 10.57
C ILE A 46 12.74 -5.48 9.49
N ALA A 47 11.93 -6.38 8.91
CA ALA A 47 12.36 -7.27 7.85
C ALA A 47 12.87 -6.49 6.62
N THR A 48 12.21 -5.40 6.24
CA THR A 48 12.66 -4.54 5.14
C THR A 48 14.01 -3.89 5.45
N LEU A 49 14.19 -3.39 6.69
CA LEU A 49 15.44 -2.79 7.15
C LEU A 49 16.59 -3.82 7.11
N ILE A 50 16.39 -4.98 7.74
CA ILE A 50 17.39 -6.05 7.80
C ILE A 50 17.74 -6.53 6.40
N THR A 51 16.74 -6.73 5.52
CA THR A 51 16.98 -7.09 4.12
C THR A 51 17.85 -6.06 3.41
N GLY A 52 17.61 -4.77 3.65
CA GLY A 52 18.44 -3.70 3.10
C GLY A 52 19.89 -3.77 3.56
N VAL A 53 20.12 -3.97 4.86
CA VAL A 53 21.47 -4.13 5.43
C VAL A 53 22.19 -5.35 4.85
N VAL A 54 21.50 -6.50 4.79
CA VAL A 54 22.04 -7.74 4.23
C VAL A 54 22.45 -7.56 2.76
N LEU A 55 21.59 -6.91 1.96
CA LEU A 55 21.91 -6.66 0.55
C LEU A 55 23.10 -5.72 0.38
N ILE A 56 23.16 -4.63 1.15
CA ILE A 56 24.27 -3.66 1.06
C ILE A 56 25.58 -4.32 1.48
N ALA A 57 25.62 -4.96 2.65
CA ALA A 57 26.81 -5.62 3.16
C ALA A 57 27.24 -6.78 2.25
N GLY A 58 26.28 -7.59 1.78
CA GLY A 58 26.53 -8.70 0.88
C GLY A 58 27.10 -8.27 -0.47
N ILE A 59 26.51 -7.24 -1.11
CA ILE A 59 27.03 -6.69 -2.36
C ILE A 59 28.44 -6.11 -2.16
N ALA A 60 28.67 -5.35 -1.08
CA ALA A 60 29.99 -4.81 -0.76
C ALA A 60 31.04 -5.92 -0.60
N GLY A 61 30.70 -6.99 0.14
CA GLY A 61 31.56 -8.16 0.31
C GLY A 61 31.83 -8.90 -1.01
N THR A 62 30.81 -9.09 -1.85
CA THR A 62 30.97 -9.68 -3.19
C THR A 62 31.92 -8.85 -4.05
N LEU A 63 31.76 -7.52 -4.08
CA LEU A 63 32.61 -6.62 -4.86
C LEU A 63 34.06 -6.65 -4.36
N PHE A 64 34.26 -6.67 -3.04
CA PHE A 64 35.58 -6.81 -2.43
C PHE A 64 36.26 -8.12 -2.84
N LEU A 65 35.56 -9.26 -2.79
CA LEU A 65 36.10 -10.57 -3.20
C LEU A 65 36.42 -10.66 -4.70
N ILE A 66 35.64 -9.97 -5.54
CA ILE A 66 35.96 -9.83 -6.98
C ILE A 66 37.26 -9.04 -7.15
N HIS A 67 37.42 -7.95 -6.39
CA HIS A 67 38.64 -7.15 -6.42
C HIS A 67 39.88 -7.95 -5.96
N GLU A 68 39.72 -8.82 -4.95
CA GLU A 68 40.75 -9.76 -4.49
C GLU A 68 40.97 -10.97 -5.44
N LYS A 69 40.36 -10.98 -6.62
CA LYS A 69 40.48 -12.06 -7.62
C LYS A 69 40.07 -13.44 -7.07
N SER A 70 39.11 -13.47 -6.16
CA SER A 70 38.53 -14.69 -5.57
C SER A 70 37.10 -14.94 -6.07
N PRO A 71 36.89 -15.22 -7.38
CA PRO A 71 35.55 -15.23 -7.98
C PRO A 71 34.63 -16.30 -7.41
N LEU A 72 35.16 -17.48 -7.05
CA LEU A 72 34.36 -18.55 -6.45
C LEU A 72 33.75 -18.11 -5.10
N ARG A 73 34.55 -17.45 -4.25
CA ARG A 73 34.09 -16.92 -2.95
C ARG A 73 33.08 -15.80 -3.15
N ALA A 74 33.28 -14.94 -4.15
CA ALA A 74 32.35 -13.88 -4.49
C ALA A 74 30.97 -14.42 -4.91
N ILE A 75 30.94 -15.47 -5.74
CA ILE A 75 29.71 -16.15 -6.17
C ILE A 75 28.97 -16.73 -4.96
N VAL A 76 29.69 -17.44 -4.07
CA VAL A 76 29.09 -18.01 -2.85
C VAL A 76 28.52 -16.91 -1.94
N ALA A 77 29.26 -15.82 -1.73
CA ALA A 77 28.81 -14.68 -0.94
C ALA A 77 27.53 -14.05 -1.52
N LEU A 78 27.47 -13.89 -2.84
CA LEU A 78 26.29 -13.36 -3.52
C LEU A 78 25.09 -14.31 -3.39
N ALA A 79 25.31 -15.61 -3.60
CA ALA A 79 24.27 -16.62 -3.47
C ALA A 79 23.69 -16.67 -2.05
N LEU A 80 24.55 -16.63 -1.02
CA LEU A 80 24.13 -16.58 0.39
C LEU A 80 23.36 -15.30 0.69
N THR A 81 23.83 -14.14 0.20
CA THR A 81 23.15 -12.86 0.37
C THR A 81 21.73 -12.90 -0.20
N LEU A 82 21.56 -13.43 -1.42
CA LEU A 82 20.26 -13.59 -2.06
C LEU A 82 19.38 -14.58 -1.30
N ALA A 83 19.93 -15.71 -0.85
CA ALA A 83 19.21 -16.70 -0.07
C ALA A 83 18.67 -16.11 1.25
N PHE A 84 19.49 -15.36 1.98
CA PHE A 84 19.07 -14.68 3.21
C PHE A 84 18.00 -13.61 2.96
N ALA A 85 18.17 -12.79 1.92
CA ALA A 85 17.17 -11.78 1.55
C ALA A 85 15.81 -12.43 1.21
N LEU A 86 15.83 -13.57 0.50
CA LEU A 86 14.61 -14.33 0.20
C LEU A 86 14.01 -14.96 1.46
N LEU A 87 14.82 -15.53 2.35
CA LEU A 87 14.36 -16.12 3.61
C LEU A 87 13.64 -15.09 4.49
N ILE A 88 14.24 -13.91 4.67
CA ILE A 88 13.62 -12.80 5.43
C ILE A 88 12.26 -12.46 4.82
N ARG A 89 12.19 -12.35 3.49
CA ARG A 89 10.94 -12.05 2.77
C ARG A 89 9.87 -13.14 2.98
N TYR A 90 10.24 -14.42 3.05
CA TYR A 90 9.31 -15.51 3.31
C TYR A 90 8.78 -15.53 4.76
N LEU A 91 9.58 -15.03 5.71
CA LEU A 91 9.19 -14.95 7.12
C LEU A 91 8.21 -13.81 7.42
N VAL A 92 8.12 -12.79 6.55
CA VAL A 92 7.17 -11.68 6.75
C VAL A 92 5.74 -12.19 6.54
N PRO A 93 4.86 -12.08 7.56
CA PRO A 93 3.47 -12.50 7.43
C PRO A 93 2.77 -11.76 6.30
N ARG A 94 2.00 -12.50 5.50
CA ARG A 94 1.15 -11.90 4.47
C ARG A 94 0.04 -11.09 5.14
N THR A 95 -0.21 -9.90 4.63
CA THR A 95 -1.32 -9.07 5.10
C THR A 95 -2.65 -9.74 4.73
N ASN A 96 -3.50 -9.96 5.72
CA ASN A 96 -4.91 -10.29 5.54
C ASN A 96 -5.72 -9.35 6.43
N THR A 97 -6.62 -8.56 5.85
CA THR A 97 -7.47 -7.66 6.61
C THR A 97 -8.91 -7.77 6.14
N THR A 98 -9.82 -7.74 7.11
CA THR A 98 -11.25 -7.74 6.88
C THR A 98 -11.80 -6.42 7.37
N LEU A 99 -12.58 -5.74 6.54
CA LEU A 99 -13.36 -4.58 6.91
C LEU A 99 -14.74 -5.08 7.35
N PHE A 100 -15.22 -4.57 8.47
CA PHE A 100 -16.47 -4.93 9.10
C PHE A 100 -17.43 -3.73 9.08
N ASP A 101 -18.68 -4.00 8.76
CA ASP A 101 -19.83 -3.11 8.91
C ASP A 101 -20.63 -3.58 10.13
N ASP A 102 -20.58 -2.81 11.23
CA ASP A 102 -21.20 -3.16 12.51
C ASP A 102 -20.97 -4.62 12.97
N GLY A 103 -19.73 -5.10 12.82
CA GLY A 103 -19.31 -6.46 13.20
C GLY A 103 -19.53 -7.53 12.14
N THR A 104 -20.24 -7.23 11.05
CA THR A 104 -20.42 -8.13 9.91
C THR A 104 -19.29 -7.94 8.90
N PRO A 105 -18.62 -9.00 8.41
CA PRO A 105 -17.62 -8.87 7.35
C PRO A 105 -18.23 -8.23 6.11
N ALA A 106 -17.65 -7.12 5.65
CA ALA A 106 -18.12 -6.37 4.49
C ALA A 106 -17.16 -6.48 3.30
N LEU A 107 -15.85 -6.59 3.56
CA LEU A 107 -14.81 -6.67 2.52
C LEU A 107 -13.56 -7.38 3.05
N ILE A 108 -12.95 -8.23 2.23
CA ILE A 108 -11.72 -8.95 2.58
C ILE A 108 -10.61 -8.53 1.63
N ILE A 109 -9.44 -8.20 2.19
CA ILE A 109 -8.25 -7.78 1.46
C ILE A 109 -7.11 -8.73 1.82
N THR A 110 -6.69 -9.54 0.85
CA THR A 110 -5.68 -10.57 1.06
C THR A 110 -4.46 -10.32 0.20
N GLN A 111 -3.28 -10.26 0.81
CA GLN A 111 -2.03 -10.16 0.08
C GLN A 111 -1.66 -11.50 -0.56
N ARG A 112 -1.67 -11.56 -1.89
CA ARG A 112 -1.32 -12.78 -2.66
C ARG A 112 0.17 -12.88 -2.95
N ALA A 113 0.83 -11.75 -3.20
CA ALA A 113 2.25 -11.65 -3.47
C ALA A 113 2.81 -10.32 -2.94
N ALA A 114 4.11 -10.06 -3.10
CA ALA A 114 4.68 -8.79 -2.69
C ALA A 114 3.99 -7.63 -3.40
N ALA A 115 3.38 -6.76 -2.59
CA ALA A 115 2.62 -5.58 -3.03
C ALA A 115 1.48 -5.87 -4.02
N THR A 116 0.95 -7.11 -4.00
CA THR A 116 -0.24 -7.52 -4.75
C THR A 116 -1.31 -8.02 -3.79
N TYR A 117 -2.50 -7.45 -3.88
CA TYR A 117 -3.63 -7.72 -3.02
C TYR A 117 -4.85 -8.09 -3.84
N VAL A 118 -5.64 -9.02 -3.32
CA VAL A 118 -6.93 -9.39 -3.88
C VAL A 118 -7.99 -8.84 -2.95
N VAL A 119 -8.99 -8.19 -3.54
CA VAL A 119 -10.16 -7.66 -2.86
C VAL A 119 -11.32 -8.59 -3.18
N SER A 120 -11.97 -9.13 -2.15
CA SER A 120 -13.12 -10.02 -2.30
C SER A 120 -14.26 -9.62 -1.38
N ALA A 121 -15.48 -9.85 -1.84
CA ALA A 121 -16.66 -9.80 -1.01
C ALA A 121 -16.65 -10.96 0.01
N PRO A 122 -17.47 -10.89 1.08
CA PRO A 122 -17.54 -11.93 2.12
C PRO A 122 -17.94 -13.31 1.59
N ASN A 123 -18.71 -13.34 0.50
CA ASN A 123 -19.11 -14.55 -0.21
C ASN A 123 -17.99 -15.16 -1.09
N GLY A 124 -16.77 -14.61 -1.04
CA GLY A 124 -15.62 -15.08 -1.83
C GLY A 124 -15.56 -14.54 -3.27
N THR A 125 -16.54 -13.76 -3.73
CA THR A 125 -16.49 -13.14 -5.06
C THR A 125 -15.34 -12.14 -5.12
N ILE A 126 -14.40 -12.35 -6.04
CA ILE A 126 -13.29 -11.41 -6.26
C ILE A 126 -13.85 -10.15 -6.92
N LEU A 127 -13.64 -9.00 -6.28
CA LEU A 127 -14.04 -7.70 -6.79
C LEU A 127 -12.92 -7.03 -7.59
N GLY A 128 -11.66 -7.31 -7.25
CA GLY A 128 -10.51 -6.81 -8.00
C GLY A 128 -9.17 -7.21 -7.39
N GLN A 129 -8.11 -6.80 -8.06
CA GLN A 129 -6.73 -7.00 -7.65
C GLN A 129 -6.01 -5.65 -7.66
N LEU A 130 -5.34 -5.34 -6.57
CA LEU A 130 -4.53 -4.14 -6.39
C LEU A 130 -3.06 -4.52 -6.50
N ARG A 131 -2.30 -3.82 -7.33
CA ARG A 131 -0.86 -4.08 -7.48
C ARG A 131 -0.09 -2.78 -7.43
N LYS A 132 0.86 -2.67 -6.51
CA LYS A 132 1.85 -1.58 -6.52
C LYS A 132 2.92 -1.90 -7.56
N SER A 133 3.26 -0.91 -8.38
CA SER A 133 4.35 -1.03 -9.36
C SER A 133 5.67 -1.32 -8.63
N PRO A 134 6.48 -2.28 -9.09
CA PRO A 134 7.76 -2.60 -8.47
C PRO A 134 8.70 -1.40 -8.49
N PHE A 135 8.62 -0.50 -9.48
CA PHE A 135 9.48 0.69 -9.55
C PHE A 135 9.00 1.86 -8.68
N SER A 136 7.96 1.65 -7.88
CA SER A 136 7.46 2.68 -6.96
C SER A 136 8.49 3.09 -5.90
N PHE A 137 9.58 2.33 -5.70
CA PHE A 137 10.68 2.75 -4.82
C PHE A 137 11.60 3.80 -5.45
N LEU A 138 11.76 3.84 -6.78
CA LEU A 138 12.65 4.77 -7.50
C LEU A 138 11.99 6.09 -7.90
N GLY A 139 10.66 6.18 -7.86
CA GLY A 139 9.97 7.38 -8.34
C GLY A 139 8.53 7.47 -7.86
N ARG A 140 7.61 7.78 -8.76
CA ARG A 140 6.18 7.87 -8.43
C ARG A 140 5.65 6.52 -7.98
N THR A 141 4.89 6.53 -6.90
CA THR A 141 4.06 5.40 -6.54
C THR A 141 2.94 5.28 -7.54
N ARG A 142 2.80 4.08 -8.11
CA ARG A 142 1.72 3.70 -9.03
C ARG A 142 1.09 2.43 -8.52
N TRP A 143 -0.22 2.46 -8.38
CA TRP A 143 -1.06 1.31 -8.14
C TRP A 143 -1.90 1.04 -9.37
N THR A 144 -2.05 -0.21 -9.72
CA THR A 144 -2.96 -0.66 -10.78
C THR A 144 -4.05 -1.49 -10.13
N VAL A 145 -5.30 -1.20 -10.49
CA VAL A 145 -6.48 -1.96 -10.10
C VAL A 145 -6.91 -2.76 -11.31
N THR A 146 -6.96 -4.07 -11.18
CA THR A 146 -7.40 -4.98 -12.26
C THR A 146 -8.54 -5.87 -11.82
N HIS A 147 -9.36 -6.32 -12.76
CA HIS A 147 -10.37 -7.35 -12.54
C HIS A 147 -10.43 -8.25 -13.77
N ASN A 148 -10.31 -9.56 -13.58
CA ASN A 148 -10.24 -10.55 -14.68
C ASN A 148 -9.22 -10.17 -15.77
N GLY A 149 -8.04 -9.67 -15.36
CA GLY A 149 -6.97 -9.25 -16.27
C GLY A 149 -7.14 -7.88 -16.94
N ARG A 150 -8.31 -7.24 -16.82
CA ARG A 150 -8.56 -5.89 -17.35
C ARG A 150 -8.21 -4.83 -16.31
N VAL A 151 -7.58 -3.74 -16.75
CA VAL A 151 -7.29 -2.58 -15.88
C VAL A 151 -8.58 -1.78 -15.69
N LEU A 152 -8.98 -1.62 -14.43
CA LEU A 152 -10.14 -0.82 -14.03
C LEU A 152 -9.77 0.60 -13.63
N ALA A 153 -8.58 0.78 -13.03
CA ALA A 153 -8.11 2.07 -12.57
C ALA A 153 -6.60 2.03 -12.31
N GLU A 154 -6.01 3.21 -12.25
CA GLU A 154 -4.67 3.41 -11.73
C GLU A 154 -4.67 4.52 -10.69
N ALA A 155 -3.93 4.34 -9.61
CA ALA A 155 -3.68 5.41 -8.65
C ALA A 155 -2.21 5.83 -8.69
N ILE A 156 -1.95 7.08 -9.07
CA ILE A 156 -0.59 7.60 -9.29
C ILE A 156 -0.37 8.85 -8.45
N ASP A 157 0.83 9.01 -7.89
CA ASP A 157 1.25 10.21 -7.17
C ASP A 157 1.03 11.49 -8.01
N GLU A 158 0.55 12.58 -7.39
CA GLU A 158 0.23 13.86 -8.08
C GLU A 158 1.38 14.46 -8.90
N SER A 159 2.63 14.30 -8.45
CA SER A 159 3.80 14.79 -9.19
C SER A 159 5.05 13.97 -8.89
N PHE A 160 5.98 13.92 -9.85
CA PHE A 160 7.25 13.23 -9.70
C PHE A 160 8.16 13.89 -8.65
N GLY A 161 8.30 15.22 -8.71
CA GLY A 161 9.11 15.99 -7.76
C GLY A 161 8.63 15.81 -6.31
N ARG A 162 7.32 15.85 -6.06
CA ARG A 162 6.78 15.60 -4.71
C ARG A 162 6.90 14.15 -4.28
N ALA A 163 6.82 13.19 -5.20
CA ALA A 163 7.10 11.79 -4.87
C ALA A 163 8.53 11.60 -4.37
N ILE A 164 9.51 12.32 -4.93
CA ILE A 164 10.89 12.32 -4.43
C ILE A 164 10.97 12.98 -3.05
N LEU A 165 10.40 14.18 -2.87
CA LEU A 165 10.41 14.87 -1.58
C LEU A 165 9.77 14.03 -0.49
N ARG A 166 8.67 13.32 -0.77
CA ARG A 166 8.05 12.38 0.16
C ARG A 166 9.00 11.26 0.57
N LYS A 167 9.77 10.69 -0.35
CA LYS A 167 10.69 9.60 -0.04
C LYS A 167 11.81 10.03 0.89
N LEU A 168 12.33 11.23 0.67
CA LEU A 168 13.42 11.79 1.46
C LEU A 168 12.91 12.35 2.80
N TYR A 169 11.78 13.05 2.78
CA TYR A 169 11.33 13.88 3.90
C TYR A 169 9.94 13.54 4.47
N GLY A 170 9.15 12.71 3.79
CA GLY A 170 7.79 12.34 4.22
C GLY A 170 7.74 11.72 5.60
N LYS A 171 8.75 10.92 5.96
CA LYS A 171 8.89 10.31 7.29
C LYS A 171 9.07 11.32 8.43
N PHE A 172 9.56 12.53 8.13
CA PHE A 172 9.78 13.58 9.12
C PHE A 172 8.62 14.58 9.19
N SER A 173 7.82 14.71 8.13
CA SER A 173 6.68 15.61 8.11
C SER A 173 5.65 15.25 7.05
N ARG A 174 4.39 15.17 7.48
CA ARG A 174 3.20 14.94 6.63
C ARG A 174 3.05 15.97 5.51
N ARG A 175 3.62 17.18 5.66
CA ARG A 175 3.59 18.22 4.60
C ARG A 175 4.24 17.77 3.29
N PHE A 176 5.18 16.82 3.38
CA PHE A 176 5.90 16.27 2.23
C PHE A 176 5.22 15.04 1.64
N GLU A 177 4.08 14.61 2.19
CA GLU A 177 3.28 13.57 1.56
C GLU A 177 2.68 14.04 0.23
N THR A 178 2.36 13.06 -0.62
CA THR A 178 1.87 13.29 -1.98
C THR A 178 0.51 12.63 -2.11
N ASN A 179 -0.49 13.32 -2.65
CA ASN A 179 -1.78 12.69 -2.90
C ASN A 179 -1.67 11.71 -4.08
N LEU A 180 -2.57 10.72 -4.14
CA LEU A 180 -2.71 9.86 -5.32
C LEU A 180 -4.01 10.22 -6.05
N PHE A 181 -3.94 10.34 -7.37
CA PHE A 181 -5.13 10.45 -8.22
C PHE A 181 -5.51 9.09 -8.75
N ILE A 182 -6.77 8.71 -8.56
CA ILE A 182 -7.37 7.50 -9.11
C ILE A 182 -7.94 7.86 -10.48
N ARG A 183 -7.42 7.23 -11.53
CA ARG A 183 -7.74 7.57 -12.92
C ARG A 183 -7.99 6.32 -13.75
N LEU A 184 -8.96 6.43 -14.64
CA LEU A 184 -9.09 5.59 -15.83
C LEU A 184 -8.48 6.41 -16.99
N PRO A 185 -8.01 5.82 -18.11
CA PRO A 185 -7.55 6.60 -19.24
C PRO A 185 -8.54 7.71 -19.62
N GLY A 186 -8.13 8.97 -19.44
CA GLY A 186 -8.94 10.16 -19.73
C GLY A 186 -9.97 10.59 -18.66
N ILE A 187 -10.17 9.85 -17.57
CA ILE A 187 -11.22 10.15 -16.57
C ILE A 187 -10.64 10.11 -15.15
N GLU A 188 -10.76 11.21 -14.41
CA GLU A 188 -10.44 11.24 -12.99
C GLU A 188 -11.62 10.69 -12.17
N MET A 189 -11.38 9.61 -11.44
CA MET A 189 -12.41 8.88 -10.68
C MET A 189 -12.33 9.16 -9.18
N GLY A 190 -11.32 9.91 -8.73
CA GLY A 190 -11.15 10.26 -7.33
C GLY A 190 -9.69 10.52 -6.95
N LYS A 191 -9.47 10.73 -5.66
CA LYS A 191 -8.16 11.01 -5.06
C LYS A 191 -8.05 10.45 -3.65
N ILE A 192 -6.85 10.01 -3.32
CA ILE A 192 -6.43 9.64 -1.96
C ILE A 192 -5.59 10.79 -1.42
N ILE A 193 -6.18 11.56 -0.52
CA ILE A 193 -5.58 12.72 0.12
C ILE A 193 -4.85 12.24 1.37
N ARG A 194 -3.52 12.36 1.37
CA ARG A 194 -2.70 11.94 2.52
C ARG A 194 -2.10 13.13 3.26
N ARG A 195 -1.79 14.20 2.52
CA ARG A 195 -1.32 15.45 3.10
C ARG A 195 -2.49 16.24 3.69
N THR A 196 -2.26 16.83 4.85
CA THR A 196 -3.12 17.87 5.43
C THR A 196 -3.39 18.97 4.40
N ASN A 197 -4.63 19.06 3.94
CA ASN A 197 -5.06 20.12 3.02
C ASN A 197 -5.22 21.46 3.78
N GLY A 198 -5.58 22.53 3.06
CA GLY A 198 -5.81 23.86 3.66
C GLY A 198 -6.94 23.90 4.70
N THR A 199 -7.77 22.86 4.77
CA THR A 199 -8.85 22.69 5.76
C THR A 199 -8.45 21.78 6.93
N GLY A 200 -7.18 21.36 7.02
CA GLY A 200 -6.67 20.52 8.11
C GLY A 200 -6.95 19.02 7.94
N GLU A 201 -7.52 18.60 6.82
CA GLU A 201 -7.95 17.23 6.58
C GLU A 201 -6.85 16.42 5.88
N ALA A 202 -6.59 15.23 6.41
CA ALA A 202 -5.67 14.23 5.89
C ALA A 202 -6.34 12.85 5.95
N ASP A 203 -5.76 11.88 5.28
CA ASP A 203 -6.22 10.49 5.30
C ASP A 203 -7.65 10.30 4.77
N VAL A 204 -7.94 10.92 3.62
CA VAL A 204 -9.27 10.95 2.99
C VAL A 204 -9.25 10.28 1.63
N LEU A 205 -10.24 9.43 1.35
CA LEU A 205 -10.58 9.00 0.00
C LEU A 205 -11.77 9.83 -0.48
N GLU A 206 -11.62 10.48 -1.63
CA GLU A 206 -12.69 11.20 -2.32
C GLU A 206 -12.89 10.57 -3.70
N LEU A 207 -14.13 10.24 -4.03
CA LEU A 207 -14.51 9.58 -5.27
C LEU A 207 -15.36 10.50 -6.13
N THR A 208 -15.04 10.54 -7.42
CA THR A 208 -15.72 11.34 -8.42
C THR A 208 -16.40 10.38 -9.40
N GLY A 209 -17.71 10.16 -9.21
CA GLY A 209 -18.52 9.27 -10.04
C GLY A 209 -18.52 7.80 -9.62
N ASP A 210 -19.07 6.94 -10.50
CA ASP A 210 -19.36 5.52 -10.21
C ASP A 210 -18.65 4.53 -11.14
N ALA A 211 -17.68 5.01 -11.93
CA ALA A 211 -16.96 4.17 -12.90
C ALA A 211 -16.09 3.09 -12.24
N LEU A 212 -15.62 3.32 -11.01
CA LEU A 212 -14.88 2.36 -10.21
C LEU A 212 -15.78 1.84 -9.08
N ASP A 213 -15.79 0.51 -8.87
CA ASP A 213 -16.47 -0.08 -7.70
C ASP A 213 -15.89 0.53 -6.41
N ARG A 214 -16.75 1.22 -5.66
CA ARG A 214 -16.38 1.95 -4.44
C ARG A 214 -15.77 1.02 -3.39
N ARG A 215 -16.16 -0.26 -3.35
CA ARG A 215 -15.53 -1.26 -2.46
C ARG A 215 -14.06 -1.44 -2.78
N VAL A 216 -13.73 -1.50 -4.08
CA VAL A 216 -12.34 -1.65 -4.54
C VAL A 216 -11.55 -0.37 -4.27
N ALA A 217 -12.16 0.80 -4.43
CA ALA A 217 -11.52 2.08 -4.11
C ALA A 217 -11.25 2.25 -2.61
N VAL A 218 -12.21 1.87 -1.74
CA VAL A 218 -12.02 1.84 -0.29
C VAL A 218 -10.92 0.86 0.08
N ALA A 219 -10.89 -0.35 -0.48
CA ALA A 219 -9.79 -1.29 -0.26
C ALA A 219 -8.42 -0.73 -0.67
N LEU A 220 -8.35 -0.03 -1.80
CA LEU A 220 -7.11 0.62 -2.24
C LEU A 220 -6.64 1.65 -1.22
N ALA A 221 -7.53 2.54 -0.76
CA ALA A 221 -7.21 3.51 0.27
C ALA A 221 -6.78 2.84 1.58
N THR A 222 -7.48 1.79 2.03
CA THR A 222 -7.10 1.00 3.20
C THR A 222 -5.68 0.46 3.08
N VAL A 223 -5.30 -0.11 1.92
CA VAL A 223 -3.95 -0.62 1.69
C VAL A 223 -2.91 0.49 1.67
N VAL A 224 -3.22 1.64 1.06
CA VAL A 224 -2.31 2.79 1.00
C VAL A 224 -2.04 3.34 2.40
N PHE A 225 -3.09 3.62 3.18
CA PHE A 225 -2.97 4.18 4.53
C PHE A 225 -2.42 3.17 5.55
N GLY A 226 -2.75 1.88 5.42
CA GLY A 226 -2.30 0.85 6.35
C GLY A 226 -0.84 0.39 6.17
N ARG A 227 -0.19 0.74 5.05
CA ARG A 227 1.22 0.36 4.78
C ARG A 227 2.22 1.50 4.74
N GLU A 228 1.79 2.73 4.49
CA GLU A 228 2.68 3.88 4.33
C GLU A 228 2.52 4.84 5.51
N PRO A 229 3.32 4.69 6.60
CA PRO A 229 3.55 5.78 7.55
C PRO A 229 4.48 6.85 6.96
#